data_AF-A0A7X8QJ08-F1
#
_entry.id   AF-A0A7X8QJ08-F1
#
_cell.length_a   1.000
_cell.length_b   1.000
_cell.length_c   1.000
_cell.angle_alpha   90.00
_cell.angle_beta   90.00
_cell.angle_gamma   90.00
#
_symmetry.space_group_name_H-M   'P 1'
#
loop_
_entity.id
_entity.type
_entity.pdbx_description
1 polymer ?
#
loop_
_entity_poly.entity_id
_entity_poly.type
_entity_poly.pdbx_seq_one_letter_code
_entity_poly.pdbx_strand_id
1 'polypeptide(L)'
;MLAVVIIATVICFKGVILPTPDGKQVKVAGASDIRFGIDIRGGVEAVYMPEEYEGKPTDEQLDAVRNIMETRLDNLGILDRDVIIDKSNGRVVVRFPWKSDDTTFDPDQAMQELGETAELTFKDPSGEVILTGADVKTAKAAVNQMTGENIVMLELLPQGATKFAEATERLVGQNISINMDEEMISNPRVQTVITGGEASITGMADAKEAVGLAEKINAGALPFAIEAISSSTISPELGENALDTMVKAGAVAFIVLCLIMLFRYRLSGLVSCIALTGQVVGILLAISVPQQTLTLQGIAGIILSIGMGVDANVIIAERIQEEIRSGTRVNRAVDVGFDRAFSSVLDGNVTVAFAAICM
;
A
#
# COMPACT_ATOMS: atom_id res chain seq x y z
N MET A 1 20.36 25.15 -6.26
CA MET A 1 19.24 25.01 -5.30
C MET A 1 17.96 25.65 -5.83
N LEU A 2 17.89 26.97 -6.09
CA LEU A 2 16.68 27.64 -6.58
C LEU A 2 16.08 26.99 -7.84
N ALA A 3 16.90 26.73 -8.86
CA ALA A 3 16.45 26.06 -10.09
C ALA A 3 15.88 24.66 -9.84
N VAL A 4 16.46 23.91 -8.89
CA VAL A 4 15.98 22.56 -8.52
C VAL A 4 14.61 22.64 -7.85
N VAL A 5 14.42 23.58 -6.91
CA VAL A 5 13.12 23.78 -6.25
C VAL A 5 12.07 24.23 -7.26
N ILE A 6 12.42 25.13 -8.19
CA ILE A 6 11.50 25.57 -9.25
C ILE A 6 11.11 24.39 -10.15
N ILE A 7 12.08 23.59 -10.60
CA ILE A 7 11.82 22.42 -11.44
C ILE A 7 10.94 21.40 -10.68
N ALA A 8 11.28 21.08 -9.43
CA ALA A 8 10.48 20.19 -8.59
C ALA A 8 9.05 20.71 -8.38
N THR A 9 8.89 22.02 -8.19
CA THR A 9 7.58 22.67 -8.03
C THR A 9 6.77 22.50 -9.32
N VAL A 10 7.38 22.73 -10.48
CA VAL A 10 6.71 22.53 -11.78
C VAL A 10 6.31 21.08 -11.97
N ILE A 11 7.18 20.12 -11.65
CA ILE A 11 6.88 18.68 -11.70
C ILE A 11 5.71 18.35 -10.77
N CYS A 12 5.72 18.86 -9.55
CA CYS A 12 4.68 18.62 -8.56
C CYS A 12 3.31 19.13 -9.02
N PHE A 13 3.21 20.34 -9.59
CA PHE A 13 1.90 20.88 -9.99
C PHE A 13 1.41 20.43 -11.36
N LYS A 14 2.29 20.11 -12.31
CA LYS A 14 1.89 19.74 -13.68
C LYS A 14 2.02 18.25 -14.01
N GLY A 15 2.73 17.49 -13.19
CA GLY A 15 3.26 16.20 -13.59
C GLY A 15 4.27 16.33 -14.73
N VAL A 16 5.07 15.30 -14.98
CA VAL A 16 5.96 15.25 -16.15
C VAL A 16 5.87 13.88 -16.81
N ILE A 17 5.72 13.87 -18.13
CA ILE A 17 5.78 12.64 -18.91
C ILE A 17 7.20 12.52 -19.44
N LEU A 18 7.94 11.51 -18.95
CA LEU A 18 9.30 11.23 -19.40
C LEU A 18 9.25 10.17 -20.52
N PRO A 19 9.86 10.44 -21.68
CA PRO A 19 10.02 9.43 -22.72
C PRO A 19 11.11 8.44 -22.29
N THR A 20 10.75 7.16 -22.25
CA THR A 20 11.67 6.05 -21.94
C THR A 20 12.26 5.48 -23.24
N PRO A 21 13.50 4.95 -23.26
CA PRO A 21 14.10 4.38 -24.48
C PRO A 21 13.27 3.28 -25.16
N ASP A 22 12.37 2.61 -24.42
CA ASP A 22 11.48 1.56 -24.92
C ASP A 22 10.15 2.08 -25.52
N GLY A 23 10.00 3.40 -25.72
CA GLY A 23 8.78 4.00 -26.27
C GLY A 23 7.58 4.05 -25.31
N LYS A 24 7.72 3.51 -24.10
CA LYS A 24 6.74 3.65 -23.01
C LYS A 24 6.83 5.05 -22.39
N GLN A 25 5.69 5.70 -22.19
CA GLN A 25 5.59 6.98 -21.50
C GLN A 25 5.46 6.73 -20.00
N VAL A 26 6.42 7.22 -19.21
CA VAL A 26 6.32 7.18 -17.73
C VAL A 26 5.83 8.54 -17.26
N LYS A 27 4.60 8.59 -16.75
CA LYS A 27 4.05 9.78 -16.09
C LYS A 27 4.58 9.84 -14.66
N VAL A 28 5.37 10.86 -14.35
CA VAL A 28 5.67 11.26 -12.98
C VAL A 28 4.45 11.96 -12.44
N ALA A 29 3.80 11.30 -11.47
CA ALA A 29 2.60 11.78 -10.81
C ALA A 29 2.85 13.11 -10.08
N GLY A 30 1.93 14.06 -10.24
CA GLY A 30 1.92 15.35 -9.56
C GLY A 30 1.03 15.34 -8.31
N ALA A 31 0.96 16.46 -7.59
CA ALA A 31 0.08 16.63 -6.44
C ALA A 31 -1.40 16.40 -6.76
N SER A 32 -1.82 16.68 -8.01
CA SER A 32 -3.19 16.39 -8.49
C SER A 32 -3.47 14.89 -8.66
N ASP A 33 -2.43 14.07 -8.75
CA ASP A 33 -2.51 12.62 -8.92
C ASP A 33 -2.38 11.89 -7.56
N ILE A 34 -2.47 12.62 -6.43
CA ILE A 34 -2.43 12.01 -5.09
C ILE A 34 -3.71 11.22 -4.86
N ARG A 35 -3.54 9.97 -4.41
CA ARG A 35 -4.63 9.13 -3.91
C ARG A 35 -4.99 9.57 -2.51
N PHE A 36 -6.27 9.78 -2.23
CA PHE A 36 -6.75 10.16 -0.91
C PHE A 36 -7.36 8.97 -0.19
N GLY A 37 -7.23 8.97 1.13
CA GLY A 37 -7.69 7.88 1.98
C GLY A 37 -9.21 7.78 2.10
N ILE A 38 -9.67 6.67 2.67
CA ILE A 38 -11.09 6.44 3.01
C ILE A 38 -11.69 7.54 3.90
N ASP A 39 -10.88 8.20 4.72
CA ASP A 39 -11.29 9.30 5.59
C ASP A 39 -11.58 10.61 4.85
N ILE A 40 -11.06 10.75 3.63
CA ILE A 40 -11.29 11.90 2.76
C ILE A 40 -12.33 11.57 1.69
N ARG A 41 -12.16 10.44 1.01
CA ARG A 41 -13.02 10.04 -0.10
C ARG A 41 -14.29 9.37 0.35
N GLY A 42 -14.41 9.01 1.62
CA GLY A 42 -15.40 8.02 2.04
C GLY A 42 -15.05 6.65 1.46
N GLY A 43 -15.95 5.70 1.67
CA GLY A 43 -15.78 4.35 1.15
C GLY A 43 -16.93 3.45 1.52
N VAL A 44 -16.68 2.15 1.39
CA VAL A 44 -17.59 1.10 1.80
C VAL A 44 -16.99 0.39 3.00
N GLU A 45 -17.80 0.20 4.03
CA GLU A 45 -17.56 -0.78 5.07
C GLU A 45 -18.45 -1.99 4.79
N ALA A 46 -17.82 -3.15 4.65
CA ALA A 46 -18.50 -4.39 4.40
C ALA A 46 -18.15 -5.42 5.45
N VAL A 47 -19.18 -6.04 6.01
CA VAL A 47 -19.04 -7.10 7.00
C VAL A 47 -19.34 -8.41 6.31
N TYR A 48 -18.33 -9.26 6.24
CA TYR A 48 -18.40 -10.57 5.62
C TYR A 48 -18.52 -11.66 6.67
N MET A 49 -19.34 -12.67 6.36
CA MET A 49 -19.55 -13.84 7.18
C MET A 49 -19.67 -15.09 6.30
N PRO A 50 -19.18 -16.26 6.75
CA PRO A 50 -19.39 -17.52 6.05
C PRO A 50 -20.87 -17.86 5.89
N GLU A 51 -21.29 -18.16 4.66
CA GLU A 51 -22.63 -18.67 4.38
C GLU A 51 -22.78 -20.10 4.94
N GLU A 52 -23.89 -20.38 5.63
CA GLU A 52 -24.26 -21.74 6.09
C GLU A 52 -23.21 -22.51 6.94
N TYR A 53 -22.27 -21.83 7.61
CA TYR A 53 -21.28 -22.53 8.45
C TYR A 53 -21.88 -22.97 9.80
N GLU A 54 -22.07 -24.28 10.00
CA GLU A 54 -22.41 -24.86 11.30
C GLU A 54 -21.24 -24.74 12.29
N GLY A 55 -21.11 -23.58 12.96
CA GLY A 55 -20.12 -23.35 14.01
C GLY A 55 -19.51 -21.96 14.00
N LYS A 56 -18.51 -21.73 14.87
CA LYS A 56 -17.63 -20.55 14.76
C LYS A 56 -16.47 -20.87 13.82
N PRO A 57 -16.18 -20.03 12.82
CA PRO A 57 -14.99 -20.19 11.98
C PRO A 57 -13.72 -20.22 12.83
N THR A 58 -12.74 -21.03 12.43
CA THR A 58 -11.44 -21.06 13.11
C THR A 58 -10.63 -19.81 12.79
N ASP A 59 -9.66 -19.46 13.65
CA ASP A 59 -8.74 -18.35 13.39
C ASP A 59 -8.04 -18.50 12.02
N GLU A 60 -7.62 -19.72 11.66
CA GLU A 60 -6.99 -20.03 10.37
C GLU A 60 -7.94 -19.76 9.18
N GLN A 61 -9.23 -20.07 9.33
CA GLN A 61 -10.22 -19.78 8.29
C GLN A 61 -10.45 -18.27 8.14
N LEU A 62 -10.52 -17.53 9.25
CA LEU A 62 -10.67 -16.07 9.21
C LEU A 62 -9.44 -15.38 8.62
N ASP A 63 -8.24 -15.87 8.92
CA ASP A 63 -7.00 -15.38 8.32
C ASP A 63 -6.96 -15.69 6.81
N ALA A 64 -7.40 -16.87 6.39
CA ALA A 64 -7.55 -17.20 4.98
C ALA A 64 -8.54 -16.26 4.27
N VAL A 65 -9.69 -15.96 4.89
CA VAL A 65 -10.66 -14.97 4.36
C VAL A 65 -10.03 -13.60 4.22
N ARG A 66 -9.29 -13.11 5.23
CA ARG A 66 -8.56 -11.84 5.14
C ARG A 66 -7.65 -11.83 3.91
N ASN A 67 -6.84 -12.87 3.74
CA ASN A 67 -5.87 -12.95 2.66
C ASN A 67 -6.53 -12.97 1.27
N ILE A 68 -7.72 -13.58 1.12
CA ILE A 68 -8.53 -13.48 -0.11
C ILE A 68 -8.89 -12.02 -0.37
N MET A 69 -9.51 -11.37 0.62
CA MET A 69 -10.01 -10.01 0.47
C MET A 69 -8.88 -9.03 0.16
N GLU A 70 -7.74 -9.20 0.82
CA GLU A 70 -6.53 -8.44 0.52
C GLU A 70 -6.05 -8.67 -0.92
N THR A 71 -5.95 -9.92 -1.36
CA THR A 71 -5.54 -10.23 -2.74
C THR A 71 -6.51 -9.65 -3.78
N ARG A 72 -7.83 -9.74 -3.54
CA ARG A 72 -8.85 -9.14 -4.43
C ARG A 72 -8.68 -7.64 -4.55
N LEU A 73 -8.50 -6.98 -3.41
CA LEU A 73 -8.33 -5.53 -3.37
C LEU A 73 -7.00 -5.12 -4.04
N ASP A 74 -5.93 -5.90 -3.90
CA ASP A 74 -4.66 -5.67 -4.62
C ASP A 74 -4.86 -5.75 -6.14
N ASN A 75 -5.62 -6.75 -6.60
CA ASN A 75 -5.89 -6.97 -8.02
C ASN A 75 -6.73 -5.86 -8.64
N LEU A 76 -7.62 -5.26 -7.86
CA LEU A 76 -8.37 -4.07 -8.25
C LEU A 76 -7.56 -2.77 -8.12
N GLY A 77 -6.29 -2.84 -7.67
CA GLY A 77 -5.43 -1.69 -7.41
C GLY A 77 -5.83 -0.87 -6.19
N ILE A 78 -6.68 -1.43 -5.32
CA ILE A 78 -7.19 -0.83 -4.09
C ILE A 78 -6.25 -1.19 -2.94
N LEU A 79 -5.20 -0.38 -2.81
CA LEU A 79 -4.15 -0.56 -1.80
C LEU A 79 -4.47 0.12 -0.46
N ASP A 80 -5.34 1.13 -0.48
CA ASP A 80 -5.84 1.77 0.73
C ASP A 80 -7.04 0.98 1.23
N ARG A 81 -6.84 0.13 2.22
CA ARG A 81 -7.88 -0.75 2.75
C ARG A 81 -7.58 -1.15 4.18
N ASP A 82 -8.63 -1.46 4.93
CA ASP A 82 -8.51 -2.14 6.22
C ASP A 82 -9.28 -3.47 6.16
N VAL A 83 -8.60 -4.58 6.45
CA VAL A 83 -9.21 -5.90 6.56
C VAL A 83 -9.08 -6.41 8.00
N ILE A 84 -10.10 -6.13 8.80
CA ILE A 84 -10.11 -6.39 10.25
C ILE A 84 -10.82 -7.72 10.50
N ILE A 85 -10.18 -8.60 11.27
CA ILE A 85 -10.80 -9.85 11.71
C ILE A 85 -11.42 -9.61 13.09
N ASP A 86 -12.74 -9.76 13.17
CA ASP A 86 -13.47 -9.80 14.44
C ASP A 86 -13.61 -11.26 14.89
N LYS A 87 -12.62 -11.73 15.65
CA LYS A 87 -12.59 -13.08 16.23
C LYS A 87 -13.74 -13.38 17.17
N SER A 88 -14.32 -12.35 17.82
CA SER A 88 -15.39 -12.55 18.81
C SER A 88 -16.69 -13.01 18.13
N ASN A 89 -16.99 -12.38 16.99
CA ASN A 89 -18.19 -12.59 16.21
C ASN A 89 -17.98 -13.49 14.98
N GLY A 90 -16.72 -13.86 14.66
CA GLY A 90 -16.40 -14.71 13.51
C GLY A 90 -16.64 -14.00 12.18
N ARG A 91 -16.33 -12.71 12.12
CA ARG A 91 -16.60 -11.84 10.95
C ARG A 91 -15.33 -11.20 10.44
N VAL A 92 -15.31 -10.88 9.16
CA VAL A 92 -14.25 -10.08 8.55
C VAL A 92 -14.85 -8.75 8.09
N VAL A 93 -14.32 -7.65 8.60
CA VAL A 93 -14.73 -6.30 8.22
C VAL A 93 -13.74 -5.77 7.22
N VAL A 94 -14.20 -5.46 6.03
CA VAL A 94 -13.42 -4.90 4.94
C VAL A 94 -13.84 -3.46 4.72
N ARG A 95 -12.87 -2.55 4.77
CA ARG A 95 -13.06 -1.12 4.47
C ARG A 95 -12.19 -0.75 3.31
N PHE A 96 -12.76 -0.08 2.32
CA PHE A 96 -12.03 0.39 1.15
C PHE A 96 -12.66 1.67 0.59
N PRO A 97 -11.86 2.58 0.02
CA PRO A 97 -12.36 3.86 -0.50
C PRO A 97 -13.18 3.65 -1.77
N TRP A 98 -14.06 4.61 -2.04
CA TRP A 98 -14.77 4.67 -3.31
C TRP A 98 -13.79 4.77 -4.48
N LYS A 99 -14.19 4.21 -5.61
CA LYS A 99 -13.48 4.40 -6.87
C LYS A 99 -13.42 5.89 -7.21
N SER A 100 -12.35 6.32 -7.86
CA SER A 100 -12.11 7.75 -8.12
C SER A 100 -13.19 8.42 -8.99
N ASP A 101 -13.91 7.63 -9.79
CA ASP A 101 -14.96 8.04 -10.72
C ASP A 101 -16.37 7.60 -10.29
N ASP A 102 -16.51 6.98 -9.11
CA ASP A 102 -17.82 6.59 -8.58
C ASP A 102 -18.55 7.84 -8.06
N THR A 103 -19.72 8.10 -8.64
CA THR A 103 -20.62 9.21 -8.26
C THR A 103 -21.93 8.72 -7.68
N THR A 104 -22.14 7.40 -7.72
CA THR A 104 -23.33 6.72 -7.24
C THR A 104 -23.21 6.35 -5.77
N PHE A 105 -21.98 6.12 -5.27
CA PHE A 105 -21.69 5.77 -3.88
C PHE A 105 -22.58 4.61 -3.39
N ASP A 106 -22.82 3.65 -4.29
CA ASP A 106 -23.66 2.49 -4.05
C ASP A 106 -22.80 1.35 -3.49
N PRO A 107 -23.00 0.98 -2.20
CA PRO A 107 -22.15 0.00 -1.56
C PRO A 107 -22.38 -1.39 -2.16
N ASP A 108 -23.58 -1.70 -2.66
CA ASP A 108 -23.87 -3.04 -3.19
C ASP A 108 -23.19 -3.24 -4.54
N GLN A 109 -23.12 -2.19 -5.38
CA GLN A 109 -22.37 -2.25 -6.64
C GLN A 109 -20.86 -2.41 -6.41
N ALA A 110 -20.28 -1.62 -5.49
CA ALA A 110 -18.87 -1.74 -5.11
C ALA A 110 -18.54 -3.11 -4.51
N MET A 111 -19.50 -3.68 -3.79
CA MET A 111 -19.40 -5.01 -3.21
C MET A 111 -19.56 -6.12 -4.24
N GLN A 112 -20.36 -5.92 -5.28
CA GLN A 112 -20.45 -6.85 -6.40
C GLN A 112 -19.15 -6.85 -7.22
N GLU A 113 -18.52 -5.69 -7.41
CA GLU A 113 -17.18 -5.59 -8.03
C GLU A 113 -16.10 -6.33 -7.20
N LEU A 114 -16.22 -6.34 -5.87
CA LEU A 114 -15.39 -7.18 -4.99
C LEU A 114 -15.86 -8.64 -4.86
N GLY A 115 -17.11 -8.89 -5.22
CA GLY A 115 -17.92 -10.04 -4.84
C GLY A 115 -18.05 -11.10 -5.92
N GLU A 116 -17.58 -10.86 -7.14
CA GLU A 116 -17.24 -11.96 -8.05
C GLU A 116 -16.17 -12.80 -7.34
N THR A 117 -16.56 -13.99 -6.92
CA THR A 117 -15.79 -14.88 -6.05
C THR A 117 -14.41 -15.15 -6.63
N ALA A 118 -13.36 -14.91 -5.82
CA ALA A 118 -12.01 -15.38 -6.10
C ALA A 118 -12.01 -16.89 -6.32
N GLU A 119 -12.10 -17.32 -7.57
CA GLU A 119 -12.18 -18.72 -7.96
C GLU A 119 -10.75 -19.25 -8.13
N LEU A 120 -10.30 -20.07 -7.19
CA LEU A 120 -9.06 -20.80 -7.38
C LEU A 120 -9.28 -21.87 -8.45
N THR A 121 -8.57 -21.74 -9.56
CA THR A 121 -8.63 -22.68 -10.67
C THR A 121 -7.25 -23.22 -11.00
N PHE A 122 -7.18 -24.52 -11.27
CA PHE A 122 -6.00 -25.17 -11.82
C PHE A 122 -6.28 -25.40 -13.29
N LYS A 123 -5.57 -24.71 -14.17
CA LYS A 123 -5.80 -24.74 -15.62
C LYS A 123 -4.68 -25.53 -16.31
N ASP A 124 -5.04 -26.25 -17.37
CA ASP A 124 -4.09 -26.90 -18.25
C ASP A 124 -3.44 -25.89 -19.24
N PRO A 125 -2.43 -26.28 -20.05
CA PRO A 125 -1.82 -25.39 -21.03
C PRO A 125 -2.77 -24.87 -22.14
N SER A 126 -3.93 -25.52 -22.32
CA SER A 126 -4.97 -25.09 -23.26
C SER A 126 -5.96 -24.10 -22.63
N GLY A 127 -5.89 -23.90 -21.31
CA GLY A 127 -6.76 -23.02 -20.54
C GLY A 127 -7.99 -23.73 -19.95
N GLU A 128 -8.10 -25.05 -20.06
CA GLU A 128 -9.20 -25.83 -19.50
C GLU A 128 -9.02 -26.01 -17.98
N VAL A 129 -10.09 -25.77 -17.20
CA VAL A 129 -10.09 -25.93 -15.74
C VAL A 129 -10.13 -27.41 -15.37
N ILE A 130 -9.08 -27.88 -14.69
CA ILE A 130 -8.92 -29.25 -14.22
C ILE A 130 -9.46 -29.42 -12.81
N LEU A 131 -9.08 -28.51 -11.91
CA LEU A 131 -9.51 -28.47 -10.52
C LEU A 131 -9.97 -27.08 -10.15
N THR A 132 -10.84 -27.04 -9.16
CA THR A 132 -11.26 -25.80 -8.49
C THR A 132 -10.80 -25.81 -7.04
N GLY A 133 -10.90 -24.68 -6.35
CA GLY A 133 -10.62 -24.61 -4.91
C GLY A 133 -11.43 -25.58 -4.08
N ALA A 134 -12.66 -25.91 -4.50
CA ALA A 134 -13.49 -26.91 -3.85
C ALA A 134 -12.91 -28.34 -3.87
N ASP A 135 -11.94 -28.62 -4.75
CA ASP A 135 -11.25 -29.91 -4.81
C ASP A 135 -10.02 -29.98 -3.88
N VAL A 136 -9.61 -28.85 -3.30
CA VAL A 136 -8.45 -28.71 -2.41
C VAL A 136 -8.88 -28.82 -0.94
N LYS A 137 -8.17 -29.62 -0.15
CA LYS A 137 -8.43 -29.78 1.29
C LYS A 137 -7.59 -28.81 2.12
N THR A 138 -6.29 -28.74 1.86
CA THR A 138 -5.37 -27.81 2.53
C THR A 138 -4.06 -27.66 1.76
N ALA A 139 -3.41 -26.52 1.90
CA ALA A 139 -2.05 -26.25 1.45
C ALA A 139 -1.18 -25.82 2.64
N LYS A 140 0.04 -26.34 2.74
CA LYS A 140 0.98 -26.01 3.83
C LYS A 140 2.37 -25.75 3.29
N ALA A 141 2.99 -24.67 3.75
CA ALA A 141 4.41 -24.46 3.53
C ALA A 141 5.22 -25.49 4.32
N ALA A 142 6.17 -26.14 3.67
CA ALA A 142 7.05 -27.12 4.26
C ALA A 142 8.47 -26.98 3.68
N VAL A 143 9.44 -27.61 4.32
CA VAL A 143 10.80 -27.73 3.78
C VAL A 143 11.02 -29.18 3.38
N ASN A 144 11.45 -29.40 2.15
CA ASN A 144 11.84 -30.71 1.69
C ASN A 144 13.09 -31.16 2.46
N GLN A 145 12.97 -32.19 3.29
CA GLN A 145 14.05 -32.65 4.17
C GLN A 145 15.26 -33.21 3.41
N MET A 146 15.10 -33.61 2.15
CA MET A 146 16.18 -34.17 1.34
C MET A 146 16.96 -33.10 0.59
N THR A 147 16.28 -32.10 0.03
CA THR A 147 16.90 -31.05 -0.79
C THR A 147 17.15 -29.75 -0.03
N GLY A 148 16.49 -29.55 1.12
CA GLY A 148 16.49 -28.31 1.87
C GLY A 148 15.66 -27.19 1.23
N GLU A 149 14.92 -27.49 0.16
CA GLU A 149 14.13 -26.51 -0.58
C GLU A 149 12.80 -26.22 0.11
N ASN A 150 12.35 -24.96 0.05
CA ASN A 150 11.02 -24.59 0.48
C ASN A 150 9.99 -25.06 -0.56
N ILE A 151 8.94 -25.74 -0.09
CA ILE A 151 7.88 -26.32 -0.92
C ILE A 151 6.51 -25.99 -0.35
N VAL A 152 5.48 -26.03 -1.19
CA VAL A 152 4.09 -26.03 -0.75
C VAL A 152 3.51 -27.41 -0.94
N MET A 153 3.07 -28.03 0.16
CA MET A 153 2.43 -29.33 0.17
C MET A 153 0.91 -29.13 0.06
N LEU A 154 0.34 -29.65 -1.01
CA LEU A 154 -1.09 -29.61 -1.33
C LEU A 154 -1.72 -30.96 -0.99
N GLU A 155 -2.80 -30.94 -0.23
CA GLU A 155 -3.65 -32.09 0.05
C GLU A 155 -5.01 -31.87 -0.63
N LEU A 156 -5.45 -32.83 -1.44
CA LEU A 156 -6.70 -32.79 -2.19
C LEU A 156 -7.79 -33.62 -1.50
N LEU A 157 -9.05 -33.27 -1.76
CA LEU A 157 -10.17 -34.14 -1.41
C LEU A 157 -10.21 -35.37 -2.32
N PRO A 158 -10.87 -36.48 -1.93
CA PRO A 158 -10.85 -37.72 -2.71
C PRO A 158 -11.33 -37.57 -4.17
N GLN A 159 -12.32 -36.69 -4.41
CA GLN A 159 -12.82 -36.40 -5.75
C GLN A 159 -11.77 -35.61 -6.56
N GLY A 160 -11.15 -34.59 -5.94
CA GLY A 160 -10.06 -33.81 -6.51
C GLY A 160 -8.84 -34.65 -6.85
N ALA A 161 -8.45 -35.57 -5.96
CA ALA A 161 -7.34 -36.48 -6.18
C ALA A 161 -7.50 -37.34 -7.45
N THR A 162 -8.74 -37.78 -7.74
CA THR A 162 -9.03 -38.57 -8.95
C THR A 162 -8.91 -37.73 -10.22
N LYS A 163 -9.54 -36.54 -10.24
CA LYS A 163 -9.43 -35.59 -11.36
C LYS A 163 -7.97 -35.18 -11.61
N PHE A 164 -7.22 -34.94 -10.53
CA PHE A 164 -5.83 -34.53 -10.61
C PHE A 164 -4.91 -35.65 -11.10
N ALA A 165 -5.18 -36.91 -10.73
CA ALA A 165 -4.45 -38.05 -11.26
C ALA A 165 -4.61 -38.17 -12.78
N GLU A 166 -5.85 -38.10 -13.29
CA GLU A 166 -6.14 -38.16 -14.73
C GLU A 166 -5.51 -36.99 -15.50
N ALA A 167 -5.51 -35.80 -14.92
CA ALA A 167 -4.89 -34.64 -15.54
C ALA A 167 -3.36 -34.72 -15.53
N THR A 168 -2.76 -35.09 -14.40
CA THR A 168 -1.30 -35.21 -14.30
C THR A 168 -0.76 -36.34 -15.17
N GLU A 169 -1.53 -37.40 -15.43
CA GLU A 169 -1.17 -38.46 -16.39
C GLU A 169 -1.06 -37.93 -17.83
N ARG A 170 -1.99 -37.05 -18.24
CA ARG A 170 -1.96 -36.41 -19.57
C ARG A 170 -0.93 -35.30 -19.69
N LEU A 171 -0.61 -34.64 -18.57
CA LEU A 171 0.19 -33.41 -18.53
C LEU A 171 1.62 -33.63 -18.03
N VAL A 172 2.11 -34.88 -17.92
CA VAL A 172 3.50 -35.15 -17.54
C VAL A 172 4.47 -34.38 -18.44
N GLY A 173 5.36 -33.59 -17.82
CA GLY A 173 6.32 -32.75 -18.52
C GLY A 173 5.77 -31.42 -19.03
N GLN A 174 4.48 -31.13 -18.83
CA GLN A 174 3.82 -29.86 -19.11
C GLN A 174 3.53 -29.08 -17.81
N ASN A 175 3.04 -27.85 -17.95
CA ASN A 175 2.73 -26.99 -16.80
C ASN A 175 1.24 -27.04 -16.46
N ILE A 176 0.92 -26.93 -15.17
CA ILE A 176 -0.43 -26.66 -14.69
C ILE A 176 -0.38 -25.27 -14.04
N SER A 177 -1.15 -24.32 -14.55
CA SER A 177 -1.21 -23.00 -13.94
C SER A 177 -2.20 -23.02 -12.78
N ILE A 178 -1.80 -22.39 -11.68
CA ILE A 178 -2.65 -22.14 -10.53
C ILE A 178 -3.04 -20.67 -10.61
N ASN A 179 -4.32 -20.42 -10.77
CA ASN A 179 -4.87 -19.09 -10.97
C ASN A 179 -5.83 -18.76 -9.84
N MET A 180 -5.77 -17.52 -9.38
CA MET A 180 -6.84 -16.91 -8.60
C MET A 180 -7.59 -15.99 -9.56
N ASP A 181 -8.82 -16.33 -9.90
CA ASP A 181 -9.57 -15.71 -11.00
C ASP A 181 -8.81 -15.82 -12.33
N GLU A 182 -8.50 -14.68 -12.95
CA GLU A 182 -7.71 -14.59 -14.18
C GLU A 182 -6.21 -14.35 -13.93
N GLU A 183 -5.79 -14.15 -12.68
CA GLU A 183 -4.39 -13.94 -12.34
C GLU A 183 -3.68 -15.26 -12.05
N MET A 184 -2.55 -15.48 -12.73
CA MET A 184 -1.70 -16.65 -12.49
C MET A 184 -0.83 -16.43 -11.25
N ILE A 185 -1.11 -17.16 -10.16
CA ILE A 185 -0.33 -17.08 -8.91
C ILE A 185 0.87 -18.05 -8.90
N SER A 186 0.79 -19.15 -9.64
CA SER A 186 1.90 -20.11 -9.78
C SER A 186 1.78 -20.91 -11.08
N ASN A 187 2.90 -21.38 -11.64
CA ASN A 187 2.91 -22.14 -12.88
C ASN A 187 3.84 -23.37 -12.83
N PRO A 188 3.61 -24.30 -11.88
CA PRO A 188 4.47 -25.47 -11.69
C PRO A 188 4.43 -26.42 -12.89
N ARG A 189 5.54 -27.14 -13.09
CA ARG A 189 5.66 -28.21 -14.08
C ARG A 189 5.37 -29.56 -13.46
N VAL A 190 4.51 -30.35 -14.08
CA VAL A 190 4.20 -31.72 -13.66
C VAL A 190 5.40 -32.62 -13.97
N GLN A 191 6.02 -33.17 -12.93
CA GLN A 191 7.20 -34.04 -13.06
C GLN A 191 6.83 -35.52 -13.12
N THR A 192 5.82 -35.92 -12.34
CA THR A 192 5.35 -37.29 -12.20
C THR A 192 3.83 -37.29 -12.10
N VAL A 193 3.21 -38.43 -12.41
CA VAL A 193 1.77 -38.63 -12.19
C VAL A 193 1.48 -38.65 -10.68
N ILE A 194 0.44 -37.94 -10.25
CA ILE A 194 0.10 -37.78 -8.83
C ILE A 194 -1.22 -38.50 -8.57
N THR A 195 -1.14 -39.71 -8.03
CA THR A 195 -2.31 -40.57 -7.75
C THR A 195 -2.75 -40.56 -6.28
N GLY A 196 -1.89 -40.08 -5.38
CA GLY A 196 -2.11 -40.14 -3.93
C GLY A 196 -2.93 -38.99 -3.34
N GLY A 197 -3.33 -38.00 -4.14
CA GLY A 197 -4.02 -36.80 -3.65
C GLY A 197 -3.14 -35.81 -2.88
N GLU A 198 -1.84 -36.09 -2.76
CA GLU A 198 -0.84 -35.19 -2.19
C GLU A 198 0.12 -34.72 -3.29
N ALA A 199 0.35 -33.42 -3.40
CA ALA A 199 1.26 -32.83 -4.36
C ALA A 199 2.24 -31.87 -3.67
N SER A 200 3.46 -31.75 -4.21
CA SER A 200 4.44 -30.76 -3.76
C SER A 200 4.76 -29.78 -4.88
N ILE A 201 4.59 -28.49 -4.58
CA ILE A 201 4.94 -27.38 -5.46
C ILE A 201 6.34 -26.89 -5.04
N THR A 202 7.30 -26.97 -5.95
CA THR A 202 8.70 -26.58 -5.73
C THR A 202 9.02 -25.24 -6.41
N GLY A 203 10.23 -24.71 -6.17
CA GLY A 203 10.73 -23.51 -6.84
C GLY A 203 10.48 -22.19 -6.10
N MET A 204 10.19 -22.25 -4.80
CA MET A 204 10.04 -21.07 -3.95
C MET A 204 11.42 -20.48 -3.62
N ALA A 205 11.57 -19.16 -3.72
CA ALA A 205 12.81 -18.44 -3.43
C ALA A 205 13.13 -18.43 -1.92
N ASP A 206 12.11 -18.31 -1.08
CA ASP A 206 12.25 -18.33 0.38
C ASP A 206 11.03 -18.95 1.09
N ALA A 207 11.14 -19.09 2.42
CA ALA A 207 10.07 -19.65 3.24
C ALA A 207 8.83 -18.73 3.29
N LYS A 208 9.00 -17.42 3.13
CA LYS A 208 7.90 -16.44 3.15
C LYS A 208 7.05 -16.56 1.89
N GLU A 209 7.65 -16.79 0.73
CA GLU A 209 6.95 -17.04 -0.52
C GLU A 209 6.16 -18.35 -0.46
N ALA A 210 6.74 -19.41 0.10
CA ALA A 210 6.03 -20.67 0.31
C ALA A 210 4.79 -20.51 1.22
N VAL A 211 4.93 -19.75 2.32
CA VAL A 211 3.82 -19.42 3.21
C VAL A 211 2.76 -18.61 2.47
N GLY A 212 3.15 -17.57 1.74
CA GLY A 212 2.22 -16.74 0.97
C GLY A 212 1.46 -17.52 -0.11
N LEU A 213 2.11 -18.44 -0.82
CA LEU A 213 1.43 -19.28 -1.82
C LEU A 213 0.47 -20.28 -1.16
N ALA A 214 0.88 -20.91 -0.06
CA ALA A 214 0.02 -21.83 0.69
C ALA A 214 -1.23 -21.11 1.23
N GLU A 215 -1.05 -19.91 1.79
CA GLU A 215 -2.14 -19.05 2.25
C GLU A 215 -3.08 -18.68 1.11
N LYS A 216 -2.57 -18.28 -0.07
CA LYS A 216 -3.38 -18.00 -1.26
C LYS A 216 -4.18 -19.21 -1.75
N ILE A 217 -3.59 -20.40 -1.75
CA ILE A 217 -4.30 -21.63 -2.14
C ILE A 217 -5.38 -21.98 -1.12
N ASN A 218 -5.10 -21.89 0.19
CA ASN A 218 -6.10 -22.14 1.23
C ASN A 218 -7.26 -21.13 1.17
N ALA A 219 -6.93 -19.87 0.90
CA ALA A 219 -7.86 -18.79 0.64
C ALA A 219 -8.88 -19.18 -0.44
N GLY A 220 -8.41 -19.65 -1.59
CA GLY A 220 -9.30 -20.09 -2.67
C GLY A 220 -10.01 -21.43 -2.44
N ALA A 221 -9.58 -22.22 -1.46
CA ALA A 221 -10.11 -23.54 -1.14
C ALA A 221 -11.15 -23.53 0.00
N LEU A 222 -11.63 -22.35 0.39
CA LEU A 222 -12.60 -22.26 1.48
C LEU A 222 -13.88 -23.05 1.16
N PRO A 223 -14.39 -23.84 2.12
CA PRO A 223 -15.53 -24.72 1.89
C PRO A 223 -16.88 -23.99 1.87
N PHE A 224 -16.88 -22.66 2.03
CA PHE A 224 -18.08 -21.83 2.09
C PHE A 224 -17.90 -20.58 1.24
N ALA A 225 -19.00 -20.11 0.65
CA ALA A 225 -19.05 -18.77 0.08
C ALA A 225 -19.00 -17.73 1.22
N ILE A 226 -18.37 -16.60 0.94
CA ILE A 226 -18.30 -15.48 1.87
C ILE A 226 -19.23 -14.40 1.32
N GLU A 227 -20.34 -14.18 2.02
CA GLU A 227 -21.31 -13.15 1.64
C GLU A 227 -21.18 -11.94 2.56
N ALA A 228 -21.51 -10.78 2.00
CA ALA A 228 -21.60 -9.54 2.74
C ALA A 228 -22.94 -9.46 3.46
N ILE A 229 -22.95 -9.67 4.77
CA ILE A 229 -24.16 -9.61 5.60
C ILE A 229 -24.59 -8.18 5.93
N SER A 230 -23.68 -7.22 5.77
CA SER A 230 -23.93 -5.80 5.99
C SER A 230 -22.97 -5.01 5.13
N SER A 231 -23.50 -4.07 4.37
CA SER A 231 -22.75 -3.04 3.68
C SER A 231 -23.16 -1.69 4.27
N SER A 232 -22.21 -0.78 4.43
CA SER A 232 -22.46 0.56 4.95
C SER A 232 -21.59 1.56 4.21
N THR A 233 -22.21 2.66 3.81
CA THR A 233 -21.52 3.75 3.12
C THR A 233 -20.90 4.69 4.14
N ILE A 234 -19.63 5.01 3.93
CA ILE A 234 -18.93 6.12 4.55
C ILE A 234 -19.00 7.28 3.57
N SER A 235 -19.71 8.34 3.95
CA SER A 235 -19.93 9.50 3.09
C SER A 235 -18.64 10.31 2.88
N PRO A 236 -18.30 10.69 1.63
CA PRO A 236 -17.16 11.56 1.33
C PRO A 236 -17.30 12.97 1.90
N GLU A 237 -18.52 13.47 2.06
CA GLU A 237 -18.81 14.89 2.28
C GLU A 237 -18.09 15.46 3.52
N LEU A 238 -18.00 14.69 4.59
CA LEU A 238 -17.27 15.13 5.80
C LEU A 238 -15.77 15.19 5.54
N GLY A 239 -15.23 14.22 4.80
CA GLY A 239 -13.82 14.11 4.44
C GLY A 239 -13.36 15.19 3.45
N GLU A 240 -14.15 15.47 2.42
CA GLU A 240 -13.86 16.50 1.42
C GLU A 240 -13.88 17.91 2.05
N ASN A 241 -14.88 18.20 2.89
CA ASN A 241 -14.94 19.46 3.63
C ASN A 241 -13.77 19.61 4.61
N ALA A 242 -13.37 18.51 5.26
CA ALA A 242 -12.20 18.49 6.14
C ALA A 242 -10.90 18.72 5.35
N LEU A 243 -10.74 18.08 4.19
CA LEU A 243 -9.61 18.27 3.28
C LEU A 243 -9.50 19.74 2.86
N ASP A 244 -10.57 20.35 2.35
CA ASP A 244 -10.58 21.75 1.92
C ASP A 244 -10.20 22.70 3.08
N THR A 245 -10.76 22.45 4.27
CA THR A 245 -10.44 23.24 5.47
C THR A 245 -8.97 23.09 5.87
N MET A 246 -8.42 21.88 5.87
CA MET A 246 -7.02 21.62 6.22
C MET A 246 -6.05 22.22 5.19
N VAL A 247 -6.35 22.10 3.90
CA VAL A 247 -5.54 22.71 2.83
C VAL A 247 -5.53 24.23 2.96
N LYS A 248 -6.69 24.85 3.21
CA LYS A 248 -6.78 26.30 3.47
C LYS A 248 -5.99 26.70 4.73
N ALA A 249 -6.14 25.95 5.82
CA ALA A 249 -5.40 26.21 7.05
C ALA A 249 -3.89 26.08 6.85
N GLY A 250 -3.44 25.04 6.16
CA GLY A 250 -2.04 24.82 5.81
C GLY A 250 -1.48 25.93 4.92
N ALA A 251 -2.24 26.38 3.91
CA ALA A 251 -1.85 27.49 3.05
C ALA A 251 -1.72 28.81 3.84
N VAL A 252 -2.67 29.11 4.72
CA VAL A 252 -2.62 30.30 5.59
C VAL A 252 -1.41 30.22 6.53
N ALA A 253 -1.19 29.07 7.19
CA ALA A 253 -0.05 28.87 8.06
C ALA A 253 1.29 29.05 7.32
N PHE A 254 1.42 28.46 6.13
CA PHE A 254 2.59 28.62 5.29
C PHE A 254 2.86 30.08 4.91
N ILE A 255 1.83 30.81 4.47
CA ILE A 255 1.96 32.25 4.12
C ILE A 255 2.39 33.06 5.34
N VAL A 256 1.76 32.85 6.50
CA VAL A 256 2.09 33.56 7.74
C VAL A 256 3.54 33.28 8.16
N LEU A 257 3.99 32.02 8.10
CA LEU A 257 5.37 31.64 8.39
C LEU A 257 6.35 32.30 7.41
N CYS A 258 6.07 32.28 6.12
CA CYS A 258 6.89 32.96 5.12
C CYS A 258 6.98 34.47 5.38
N LEU A 259 5.87 35.13 5.73
CA LEU A 259 5.87 36.55 6.08
C LEU A 259 6.73 36.83 7.31
N ILE A 260 6.59 36.04 8.38
CA ILE A 260 7.40 36.17 9.59
C ILE A 260 8.89 36.02 9.25
N MET A 261 9.26 35.02 8.46
CA MET A 261 10.64 34.79 8.04
C MET A 261 11.18 35.97 7.21
N LEU A 262 10.40 36.47 6.26
CA LEU A 262 10.79 37.57 5.39
C LEU A 262 10.98 38.88 6.17
N PHE A 263 10.05 39.23 7.07
CA PHE A 263 10.15 40.45 7.87
C PHE A 263 11.26 40.39 8.93
N ARG A 264 11.41 39.26 9.62
CA ARG A 264 12.35 39.13 10.75
C ARG A 264 13.79 38.82 10.32
N TYR A 265 13.98 38.07 9.23
CA TYR A 265 15.29 37.57 8.78
C TYR A 265 15.73 38.07 7.40
N ARG A 266 14.91 38.91 6.72
CA ARG A 266 15.23 39.56 5.43
C ARG A 266 15.76 38.57 4.37
N LEU A 267 17.00 38.75 3.90
CA LEU A 267 17.61 37.92 2.85
C LEU A 267 17.73 36.45 3.27
N SER A 268 18.11 36.19 4.53
CA SER A 268 18.13 34.83 5.08
C SER A 268 16.71 34.22 5.12
N GLY A 269 15.70 35.05 5.41
CA GLY A 269 14.30 34.64 5.41
C GLY A 269 13.78 34.24 4.03
N LEU A 270 14.23 34.92 2.96
CA LEU A 270 13.89 34.54 1.59
C LEU A 270 14.44 33.15 1.23
N VAL A 271 15.68 32.86 1.65
CA VAL A 271 16.29 31.53 1.46
C VAL A 271 15.51 30.47 2.22
N SER A 272 15.06 30.76 3.44
CA SER A 272 14.19 29.87 4.21
C SER A 272 12.85 29.63 3.52
N CYS A 273 12.22 30.64 2.91
CA CYS A 273 10.97 30.46 2.17
C CYS A 273 11.13 29.52 0.96
N ILE A 274 12.26 29.60 0.26
CA ILE A 274 12.60 28.70 -0.85
C ILE A 274 12.81 27.27 -0.32
N ALA A 275 13.52 27.12 0.81
CA ALA A 275 13.75 25.83 1.46
C ALA A 275 12.43 25.17 1.90
N LEU A 276 11.54 25.94 2.54
CA LEU A 276 10.20 25.50 2.96
C LEU A 276 9.34 25.06 1.78
N THR A 277 9.36 25.83 0.69
CA THR A 277 8.67 25.45 -0.56
C THR A 277 9.22 24.13 -1.08
N GLY A 278 10.54 23.98 -1.11
CA GLY A 278 11.22 22.74 -1.51
C GLY A 278 10.85 21.55 -0.61
N GLN A 279 10.72 21.75 0.70
CA GLN A 279 10.28 20.72 1.64
C GLN A 279 8.85 20.27 1.36
N VAL A 280 7.89 21.20 1.24
CA VAL A 280 6.48 20.86 0.95
C VAL A 280 6.37 20.11 -0.37
N VAL A 281 7.00 20.63 -1.43
CA VAL A 281 7.04 19.99 -2.75
C VAL A 281 7.69 18.61 -2.68
N GLY A 282 8.79 18.48 -1.94
CA GLY A 282 9.48 17.22 -1.74
C GLY A 282 8.60 16.17 -1.07
N ILE A 283 7.86 16.55 -0.03
CA ILE A 283 6.93 15.65 0.67
C ILE A 283 5.77 15.25 -0.27
N LEU A 284 5.17 16.21 -0.99
CA LEU A 284 4.08 15.90 -1.92
C LEU A 284 4.52 14.98 -3.06
N LEU A 285 5.73 15.16 -3.60
CA LEU A 285 6.30 14.26 -4.61
C LEU A 285 6.66 12.89 -4.02
N ALA A 286 7.18 12.85 -2.79
CA ALA A 286 7.49 11.59 -2.11
C ALA A 286 6.24 10.74 -1.84
N ILE A 287 5.05 11.36 -1.76
CA ILE A 287 3.76 10.66 -1.64
C ILE A 287 3.20 10.33 -3.03
N SER A 288 3.19 11.32 -3.94
CA SER A 288 2.56 11.17 -5.25
C SER A 288 3.29 10.19 -6.17
N VAL A 289 4.63 10.24 -6.24
CA VAL A 289 5.41 9.38 -7.15
C VAL A 289 5.21 7.89 -6.89
N PRO A 290 5.32 7.39 -5.64
CA PRO A 290 5.00 6.00 -5.33
C PRO A 290 3.49 5.71 -5.25
N GLN A 291 2.63 6.70 -5.55
CA GLN A 291 1.17 6.58 -5.46
C GLN A 291 0.68 6.14 -4.08
N GLN A 292 1.33 6.66 -3.04
CA GLN A 292 0.94 6.43 -1.65
C GLN A 292 -0.32 7.22 -1.33
N THR A 293 -1.16 6.64 -0.48
CA THR A 293 -2.43 7.25 -0.08
C THR A 293 -2.21 8.31 0.98
N LEU A 294 -2.85 9.47 0.81
CA LEU A 294 -2.84 10.57 1.76
C LEU A 294 -4.15 10.62 2.56
N THR A 295 -4.05 10.46 3.88
CA THR A 295 -5.17 10.60 4.83
C THR A 295 -5.22 12.01 5.43
N LEU A 296 -6.32 12.38 6.09
CA LEU A 296 -6.46 13.63 6.85
C LEU A 296 -5.37 13.76 7.92
N GLN A 297 -5.06 12.65 8.61
CA GLN A 297 -3.97 12.60 9.58
C GLN A 297 -2.61 12.84 8.92
N GLY A 298 -2.40 12.28 7.73
CA GLY A 298 -1.22 12.56 6.90
C GLY A 298 -1.09 14.05 6.57
N ILE A 299 -2.19 14.72 6.20
CA ILE A 299 -2.20 16.17 5.95
C ILE A 299 -1.86 16.96 7.20
N ALA A 300 -2.41 16.60 8.36
CA ALA A 300 -2.04 17.21 9.63
C ALA A 300 -0.54 17.05 9.94
N GLY A 301 0.03 15.87 9.64
CA GLY A 301 1.47 15.62 9.72
C GLY A 301 2.30 16.50 8.79
N ILE A 302 1.83 16.75 7.55
CA ILE A 302 2.48 17.69 6.61
C ILE A 302 2.46 19.10 7.20
N ILE A 303 1.32 19.56 7.73
CA ILE A 303 1.20 20.89 8.34
C ILE A 303 2.14 21.03 9.54
N LEU A 304 2.24 20.00 10.38
CA LEU A 304 3.19 19.96 11.50
C LEU A 304 4.64 20.01 11.01
N SER A 305 4.98 19.25 9.96
CA SER A 305 6.31 19.21 9.35
C SER A 305 6.73 20.58 8.80
N ILE A 306 5.78 21.37 8.25
CA ILE A 306 6.05 22.76 7.83
C ILE A 306 6.53 23.58 9.02
N GLY A 307 5.87 23.48 10.17
CA GLY A 307 6.25 24.20 11.40
C GLY A 307 7.65 23.82 11.88
N MET A 308 7.95 22.52 11.92
CA MET A 308 9.29 22.04 12.30
C MET A 308 10.38 22.42 11.28
N GLY A 309 10.04 22.43 9.99
CA GLY A 309 10.95 22.85 8.93
C GLY A 309 11.38 24.31 9.06
N VAL A 310 10.51 25.17 9.60
CA VAL A 310 10.88 26.57 9.92
C VAL A 310 11.87 26.63 11.07
N ASP A 311 11.68 25.84 12.13
CA ASP A 311 12.52 25.88 13.33
C ASP A 311 14.01 25.63 13.00
N ALA A 312 14.30 24.58 12.21
CA ALA A 312 15.65 24.31 11.73
C ALA A 312 16.25 25.48 10.93
N ASN A 313 15.45 26.08 10.05
CA ASN A 313 15.87 27.23 9.24
C ASN A 313 16.11 28.48 10.10
N VAL A 314 15.32 28.69 11.15
CA VAL A 314 15.46 29.78 12.10
C VAL A 314 16.73 29.62 12.94
N ILE A 315 16.98 28.44 13.50
CA ILE A 315 18.18 28.15 14.32
C ILE A 315 19.45 28.44 13.52
N ILE A 316 19.51 27.95 12.28
CA ILE A 316 20.65 28.21 11.38
C ILE A 316 20.78 29.71 11.10
N ALA A 317 19.68 30.40 10.76
CA ALA A 317 19.70 31.83 10.47
C ALA A 317 20.13 32.68 11.67
N GLU A 318 19.70 32.31 12.88
CA GLU A 318 20.12 32.98 14.11
C GLU A 318 21.60 32.79 14.39
N ARG A 319 22.11 31.55 14.22
CA ARG A 319 23.54 31.28 14.42
C ARG A 319 24.41 32.03 13.42
N ILE A 320 23.99 32.11 12.16
CA ILE A 320 24.68 32.92 11.14
C ILE A 320 24.65 34.40 11.52
N GLN A 321 23.50 34.93 11.98
CA GLN A 321 23.40 36.33 12.40
C GLN A 321 24.26 36.65 13.63
N GLU A 322 24.39 35.72 14.57
CA GLU A 322 25.26 35.85 15.74
C GLU A 322 26.74 35.99 15.32
N GLU A 323 27.20 35.17 14.37
CA GLU A 323 28.56 35.23 13.84
C GLU A 323 28.80 36.49 12.97
N ILE A 324 27.79 37.01 12.29
CA ILE A 324 27.89 38.29 11.58
C ILE A 324 28.01 39.44 12.59
N ARG A 325 27.26 39.40 13.70
CA ARG A 325 27.33 40.43 14.76
C ARG A 325 28.65 40.41 15.52
N SER A 326 29.33 39.26 15.60
CA SER A 326 30.68 39.15 16.17
C SER A 326 31.79 39.70 15.27
N GLY A 327 31.45 40.18 14.06
CA GLY A 327 32.38 40.80 13.11
C GLY A 327 32.98 39.84 12.09
N THR A 328 32.51 38.59 12.03
CA THR A 328 32.97 37.60 11.05
C THR A 328 32.48 37.96 9.64
N ARG A 329 33.33 37.73 8.63
CA ARG A 329 32.94 37.88 7.21
C ARG A 329 31.79 36.93 6.89
N VAL A 330 30.83 37.39 6.08
CA VAL A 330 29.59 36.66 5.75
C VAL A 330 29.83 35.21 5.35
N ASN A 331 30.78 34.92 4.46
CA ASN A 331 31.06 33.54 4.01
C ASN A 331 31.48 32.63 5.18
N ARG A 332 32.37 33.12 6.04
CA ARG A 332 32.83 32.34 7.21
C ARG A 332 31.77 32.24 8.30
N ALA A 333 30.90 33.24 8.43
CA ALA A 333 29.76 33.20 9.33
C ALA A 333 28.72 32.16 8.89
N VAL A 334 28.54 31.96 7.58
CA VAL A 334 27.70 30.89 7.03
C VAL A 334 28.28 29.52 7.37
N ASP A 335 29.55 29.26 7.06
CA ASP A 335 30.19 27.97 7.34
C ASP A 335 30.12 27.61 8.83
N VAL A 336 30.53 28.54 9.71
CA VAL A 336 30.52 28.33 11.17
C VAL A 336 29.10 28.22 11.71
N GLY A 337 28.16 28.98 11.15
CA GLY A 337 26.75 28.93 11.53
C GLY A 337 26.13 27.56 11.24
N PHE A 338 26.39 27.00 10.05
CA PHE A 338 25.95 25.66 9.67
C PHE A 338 26.58 24.58 10.53
N ASP A 339 27.91 24.59 10.70
CA ASP A 339 28.62 23.58 11.51
C ASP A 339 28.10 23.51 12.95
N ARG A 340 27.80 24.67 13.55
CA ARG A 340 27.31 24.74 14.93
C ARG A 340 25.82 24.42 15.07
N ALA A 341 25.01 24.80 14.09
CA ALA A 341 23.57 24.54 14.13
C ALA A 341 23.22 23.10 13.72
N PHE A 342 24.06 22.44 12.91
CA PHE A 342 23.77 21.13 12.34
C PHE A 342 23.50 20.05 13.39
N SER A 343 24.29 20.00 14.47
CA SER A 343 24.09 19.00 15.53
C SER A 343 22.75 19.16 16.23
N SER A 344 22.35 20.40 16.55
CA SER A 344 21.06 20.70 17.18
C SER A 344 19.88 20.38 16.26
N VAL A 345 19.99 20.71 14.97
CA VAL A 345 18.94 20.40 13.97
C VAL A 345 18.81 18.90 13.75
N LEU A 346 19.94 18.18 13.67
CA LEU A 346 19.95 16.73 13.49
C LEU A 346 19.33 16.03 14.71
N ASP A 347 19.72 16.42 15.92
CA ASP A 347 19.21 15.84 17.18
C ASP A 347 17.69 16.01 17.31
N GLY A 348 17.18 17.20 16.97
CA GLY A 348 15.74 17.47 16.94
C GLY A 348 14.98 16.58 15.95
N ASN A 349 15.47 16.47 14.72
CA ASN A 349 14.81 15.65 13.69
C ASN A 349 14.92 14.14 13.99
N VAL A 350 16.03 13.68 14.56
CA VAL A 350 16.20 12.28 14.98
C VAL A 350 15.21 11.93 16.09
N THR A 351 15.01 12.84 17.06
CA THR A 351 14.00 12.65 18.12
C THR A 351 12.59 12.52 17.55
N VAL A 352 12.23 13.36 16.57
CA VAL A 352 10.92 13.25 15.92
C VAL A 352 10.80 11.98 15.08
N ALA A 353 11.86 11.56 14.40
CA ALA A 353 11.87 10.29 13.67
C ALA A 353 11.66 9.10 14.61
N PHE A 354 12.29 9.07 15.78
CA PHE A 354 12.03 8.05 16.79
C PHE A 354 10.60 8.06 17.30
N ALA A 355 10.05 9.24 17.59
CA ALA A 355 8.65 9.36 18.00
C ALA A 355 7.70 8.83 16.92
N ALA A 356 7.97 9.11 15.65
CA ALA A 356 7.18 8.62 14.52
C ALA A 356 7.28 7.11 14.30
N ILE A 357 8.39 6.47 14.67
CA ILE A 357 8.54 5.00 14.60
C ILE A 357 7.83 4.30 15.76
N CYS A 358 7.74 4.96 16.93
CA CYS A 358 7.12 4.39 18.12
C CYS A 358 5.60 4.54 18.18
N MET A 359 5.03 5.54 17.48
CA MET A 359 3.58 5.76 17.38
C MET A 359 2.95 4.88 16.30
#